data_AF-A0A2D7HK55-F1
#
_entry.id   AF-A0A2D7HK55-F1
#
_cell.length_a   1.000
_cell.length_b   1.000
_cell.length_c   1.000
_cell.angle_alpha   90.00
_cell.angle_beta   90.00
_cell.angle_gamma   90.00
#
_symmetry.space_group_name_H-M   'P 1'
#
loop_
_entity.id
_entity.type
_entity.pdbx_description
1 polymer ?
#
loop_
_entity_poly.entity_id
_entity_poly.type
_entity_poly.pdbx_seq_one_letter_code
_entity_poly.pdbx_strand_id
1 'polypeptide(L)'
;QADGKPAPAGETLVFRTELRVPMPIKTGVAVLSVDNAFDLYINRRQVVSGDEWSKPQTVALTKWLKVQKNDSEPANQIEIIARNAGSGPNLAGLFFEAKLMLEDGSNITLASGADWTYSDEVQAKKKLRTGKLRGPWKKIVSAGRPSVYQAVDEKLRTGLARGKMGDLLMVRAGLVKSDFLMRSLGRPNRDQIVTSRPADLTTLEAIDLSNGETLSRALHSGAQQYADMEVSDRELVHRIFIAALTRPPTSDELSVCLVALRLANVEGEDELAARELVVEDLLWAVFMMPEFIMVR
;
A
#
# COMPACT_ATOMS: atom_id res chain seq x y z
N GLN A 1 -8.21 7.64 -23.56
CA GLN A 1 -9.44 7.36 -24.33
C GLN A 1 -9.07 6.53 -25.55
N ALA A 2 -9.95 5.66 -26.03
CA ALA A 2 -9.85 5.14 -27.38
C ALA A 2 -10.26 6.27 -28.36
N ASP A 3 -9.42 6.60 -29.32
CA ASP A 3 -9.68 7.58 -30.40
C ASP A 3 -10.02 9.04 -29.99
N GLY A 4 -9.69 9.46 -28.75
CA GLY A 4 -9.82 10.88 -28.34
C GLY A 4 -11.26 11.41 -28.23
N LYS A 5 -12.26 10.53 -28.17
CA LYS A 5 -13.68 10.87 -27.95
C LYS A 5 -14.11 10.46 -26.53
N PRO A 6 -15.17 11.07 -25.95
CA PRO A 6 -15.80 10.56 -24.74
C PRO A 6 -16.18 9.09 -24.92
N ALA A 7 -15.88 8.25 -23.93
CA ALA A 7 -16.13 6.82 -24.02
C ALA A 7 -17.64 6.55 -23.87
N PRO A 8 -18.25 5.66 -24.68
CA PRO A 8 -19.62 5.22 -24.48
C PRO A 8 -19.82 4.61 -23.08
N ALA A 9 -21.00 4.81 -22.51
CA ALA A 9 -21.41 4.13 -21.28
C ALA A 9 -21.42 2.61 -21.46
N GLY A 10 -20.89 1.86 -20.50
CA GLY A 10 -20.85 0.40 -20.52
C GLY A 10 -19.75 -0.20 -21.42
N GLU A 11 -18.87 0.63 -21.99
CA GLU A 11 -17.75 0.16 -22.80
C GLU A 11 -16.74 -0.62 -21.93
N THR A 12 -16.24 -1.73 -22.48
CA THR A 12 -15.13 -2.48 -21.89
C THR A 12 -14.00 -2.56 -22.91
N LEU A 13 -12.82 -2.06 -22.53
CA LEU A 13 -11.62 -2.10 -23.35
C LEU A 13 -10.54 -2.93 -22.65
N VAL A 14 -9.74 -3.65 -23.44
CA VAL A 14 -8.55 -4.32 -22.94
C VAL A 14 -7.34 -3.56 -23.43
N PHE A 15 -6.53 -3.07 -22.50
CA PHE A 15 -5.24 -2.45 -22.77
C PHE A 15 -4.13 -3.47 -22.55
N ARG A 16 -3.16 -3.52 -23.45
CA ARG A 16 -2.04 -4.47 -23.39
C ARG A 16 -0.71 -3.79 -23.70
N THR A 17 0.32 -4.18 -22.95
CA THR A 17 1.73 -3.90 -23.24
C THR A 17 2.60 -5.09 -22.83
N GLU A 18 3.89 -5.03 -23.19
CA GLU A 18 4.87 -6.06 -22.90
C GLU A 18 6.07 -5.46 -22.16
N LEU A 19 6.57 -6.20 -21.17
CA LEU A 19 7.71 -5.79 -20.34
C LEU A 19 8.77 -6.89 -20.29
N ARG A 20 9.95 -6.56 -20.79
CA ARG A 20 11.11 -7.46 -20.71
C ARG A 20 11.94 -7.14 -19.47
N VAL A 21 12.31 -8.18 -18.72
CA VAL A 21 13.08 -8.11 -17.48
C VAL A 21 14.32 -8.98 -17.67
N PRO A 22 15.49 -8.39 -17.98
CA PRO A 22 16.67 -9.16 -18.39
C PRO A 22 17.41 -9.83 -17.22
N MET A 23 17.13 -9.43 -15.97
CA MET A 23 17.83 -9.95 -14.79
C MET A 23 16.96 -9.87 -13.52
N PRO A 24 17.38 -10.49 -12.40
CA PRO A 24 16.64 -10.46 -11.14
C PRO A 24 16.27 -9.05 -10.67
N ILE A 25 15.05 -8.93 -10.15
CA ILE A 25 14.45 -7.69 -9.64
C ILE A 25 14.77 -7.57 -8.15
N LYS A 26 15.40 -6.47 -7.75
CA LYS A 26 15.61 -6.10 -6.35
C LYS A 26 14.33 -5.56 -5.72
N THR A 27 13.70 -4.56 -6.36
CA THR A 27 12.38 -4.04 -5.98
C THR A 27 11.55 -3.74 -7.21
N GLY A 28 10.23 -3.91 -7.11
CA GLY A 28 9.33 -3.68 -8.25
C GLY A 28 7.94 -3.29 -7.79
N VAL A 29 7.44 -2.17 -8.29
CA VAL A 29 6.13 -1.63 -7.97
C VAL A 29 5.39 -1.14 -9.21
N ALA A 30 4.09 -1.33 -9.24
CA ALA A 30 3.18 -0.59 -10.11
C ALA A 30 2.17 0.19 -9.28
N VAL A 31 1.80 1.37 -9.76
CA VAL A 31 0.58 2.05 -9.36
C VAL A 31 -0.37 2.12 -10.55
N LEU A 32 -1.66 2.02 -10.28
CA LEU A 32 -2.67 2.17 -11.33
C LEU A 32 -3.99 2.70 -10.80
N SER A 33 -4.68 3.43 -11.67
CA SER A 33 -6.07 3.82 -11.48
C SER A 33 -6.77 3.88 -12.83
N VAL A 34 -8.04 3.49 -12.87
CA VAL A 34 -8.86 3.49 -14.08
C VAL A 34 -10.24 4.02 -13.73
N ASP A 35 -10.73 4.94 -14.55
CA ASP A 35 -12.10 5.45 -14.49
C ASP A 35 -12.97 4.64 -15.46
N ASN A 36 -13.88 3.77 -15.00
CA ASN A 36 -14.37 3.62 -13.62
C ASN A 36 -13.81 2.41 -12.86
N ALA A 37 -13.58 1.30 -13.56
CA ALA A 37 -13.18 0.06 -12.92
C ALA A 37 -12.16 -0.70 -13.77
N PHE A 38 -11.35 -1.54 -13.13
CA PHE A 38 -10.37 -2.35 -13.82
C PHE A 38 -10.11 -3.71 -13.18
N ASP A 39 -9.57 -4.61 -14.00
CA ASP A 39 -8.85 -5.80 -13.56
C ASP A 39 -7.45 -5.79 -14.19
N LEU A 40 -6.41 -5.85 -13.37
CA LEU A 40 -5.02 -6.00 -13.81
C LEU A 40 -4.64 -7.47 -13.87
N TYR A 41 -4.08 -7.88 -15.02
CA TYR A 41 -3.49 -9.18 -15.23
C TYR A 41 -2.02 -9.03 -15.60
N ILE A 42 -1.18 -9.88 -15.01
CA ILE A 42 0.22 -10.03 -15.40
C ILE A 42 0.44 -11.50 -15.71
N ASN A 43 0.97 -11.78 -16.91
CA ASN A 43 1.17 -13.14 -17.39
C ASN A 43 -0.10 -14.00 -17.26
N ARG A 44 -1.25 -13.40 -17.60
CA ARG A 44 -2.60 -13.98 -17.50
C ARG A 44 -3.07 -14.34 -16.09
N ARG A 45 -2.37 -13.92 -15.03
CA ARG A 45 -2.85 -14.07 -13.65
C ARG A 45 -3.44 -12.75 -13.19
N GLN A 46 -4.65 -12.78 -12.64
CA GLN A 46 -5.25 -11.60 -12.04
C GLN A 46 -4.43 -11.19 -10.82
N VAL A 47 -4.03 -9.93 -10.78
CA VAL A 47 -3.17 -9.38 -9.74
C VAL A 47 -3.98 -8.57 -8.73
N VAL A 48 -4.80 -7.66 -9.24
CA VAL A 48 -5.67 -6.78 -8.45
C VAL A 48 -6.83 -6.29 -9.33
N SER A 49 -7.92 -5.88 -8.70
CA SER A 49 -9.07 -5.23 -9.33
C SER A 49 -9.46 -4.00 -8.52
N GLY A 50 -10.07 -3.02 -9.18
CA GLY A 50 -10.59 -1.81 -8.54
C GLY A 50 -11.85 -1.31 -9.24
N ASP A 51 -12.70 -0.63 -8.49
CA ASP A 51 -13.98 -0.06 -8.93
C ASP A 51 -14.16 1.41 -8.52
N GLU A 52 -13.14 2.01 -7.91
CA GLU A 52 -13.13 3.41 -7.50
C GLU A 52 -11.83 4.11 -7.93
N TRP A 53 -11.93 4.97 -8.96
CA TRP A 53 -10.77 5.64 -9.56
C TRP A 53 -10.04 6.61 -8.62
N SER A 54 -10.74 7.15 -7.62
CA SER A 54 -10.20 8.07 -6.60
C SER A 54 -9.29 7.36 -5.58
N LYS A 55 -9.24 6.01 -5.62
CA LYS A 55 -8.41 5.14 -4.77
C LYS A 55 -7.44 4.31 -5.62
N PRO A 56 -6.33 4.92 -6.09
CA PRO A 56 -5.30 4.19 -6.85
C PRO A 56 -4.79 2.96 -6.10
N GLN A 57 -4.52 1.90 -6.84
CA GLN A 57 -3.95 0.67 -6.31
C GLN A 57 -2.43 0.67 -6.46
N THR A 58 -1.73 0.18 -5.45
CA THR A 58 -0.27 -0.04 -5.48
C THR A 58 0.01 -1.54 -5.36
N VAL A 59 0.88 -2.06 -6.23
CA VAL A 59 1.10 -3.50 -6.39
C VAL A 59 2.59 -3.80 -6.42
N ALA A 60 3.04 -4.74 -5.58
CA ALA A 60 4.38 -5.32 -5.69
C ALA A 60 4.47 -6.25 -6.91
N LEU A 61 5.42 -6.00 -7.81
CA LEU A 61 5.55 -6.71 -9.09
C LEU A 61 6.46 -7.93 -9.05
N THR A 62 7.38 -8.01 -8.07
CA THR A 62 8.46 -9.00 -8.02
C THR A 62 7.99 -10.45 -8.17
N LYS A 63 6.81 -10.79 -7.63
CA LYS A 63 6.24 -12.15 -7.69
C LYS A 63 5.44 -12.47 -8.96
N TRP A 64 5.16 -11.47 -9.79
CA TRP A 64 4.30 -11.60 -10.97
C TRP A 64 5.08 -11.60 -12.28
N LEU A 65 6.26 -10.98 -12.29
CA LEU A 65 7.14 -10.88 -13.43
C LEU A 65 8.11 -12.06 -13.49
N LYS A 66 8.37 -12.52 -14.71
CA LYS A 66 9.41 -13.49 -15.03
C LYS A 66 10.63 -12.75 -15.54
N VAL A 67 11.80 -13.21 -15.13
CA VAL A 67 13.09 -12.78 -15.68
C VAL A 67 13.32 -13.57 -16.97
N GLN A 68 13.56 -12.86 -18.07
CA GLN A 68 13.90 -13.47 -19.36
C GLN A 68 15.41 -13.71 -19.45
N LYS A 69 15.81 -14.94 -19.80
CA LYS A 69 17.24 -15.31 -19.93
C LYS A 69 17.88 -14.91 -21.26
N ASN A 70 17.07 -14.78 -22.30
CA ASN A 70 17.49 -14.49 -23.67
C ASN A 70 16.32 -13.89 -24.46
N ASP A 71 16.54 -13.44 -25.70
CA ASP A 71 15.53 -12.77 -26.53
C ASP A 71 14.43 -13.66 -27.10
N SER A 72 14.58 -14.98 -27.04
CA SER A 72 13.55 -15.91 -27.51
C SER A 72 12.44 -16.17 -26.49
N GLU A 73 12.69 -15.89 -25.21
CA GLU A 73 11.67 -15.99 -24.18
C GLU A 73 10.62 -14.85 -24.31
N PRO A 74 9.32 -15.16 -24.18
CA PRO A 74 8.28 -14.14 -24.29
C PRO A 74 8.41 -13.12 -23.16
N ALA A 75 8.25 -11.84 -23.51
CA ALA A 75 8.17 -10.76 -22.54
C ALA A 75 6.95 -10.94 -21.62
N ASN A 76 6.99 -10.28 -20.46
CA ASN A 76 5.86 -10.30 -19.54
C ASN A 76 4.70 -9.53 -20.15
N GLN A 77 3.54 -10.16 -20.26
CA GLN A 77 2.32 -9.47 -20.72
C GLN A 77 1.62 -8.80 -19.56
N ILE A 78 1.34 -7.51 -19.72
CA ILE A 78 0.57 -6.70 -18.79
C ILE A 78 -0.73 -6.33 -19.50
N GLU A 79 -1.85 -6.72 -18.92
CA GLU A 79 -3.17 -6.52 -19.50
C GLU A 79 -4.08 -5.87 -18.46
N ILE A 80 -4.79 -4.82 -18.87
CA ILE A 80 -5.75 -4.11 -18.02
C ILE A 80 -7.10 -4.14 -18.72
N ILE A 81 -8.06 -4.83 -18.11
CA ILE A 81 -9.46 -4.77 -18.56
C ILE A 81 -10.06 -3.53 -17.90
N ALA A 82 -10.27 -2.47 -18.68
CA ALA A 82 -10.92 -1.25 -18.22
C ALA A 82 -12.41 -1.30 -18.55
N ARG A 83 -13.24 -0.89 -17.58
CA ARG A 83 -14.69 -0.82 -17.73
C ARG A 83 -15.15 0.59 -17.43
N ASN A 84 -15.82 1.19 -18.40
CA ASN A 84 -16.47 2.47 -18.23
C ASN A 84 -17.91 2.25 -17.74
N ALA A 85 -18.26 2.85 -16.60
CA ALA A 85 -19.58 2.78 -16.00
C ALA A 85 -20.33 4.11 -16.20
N GLY A 86 -21.66 4.09 -16.18
CA GLY A 86 -22.48 5.30 -16.34
C GLY A 86 -23.71 5.07 -17.23
N SER A 87 -24.56 6.10 -17.34
CA SER A 87 -25.79 6.09 -18.15
C SER A 87 -25.68 6.94 -19.44
N GLY A 88 -24.53 7.54 -19.71
CA GLY A 88 -24.25 8.34 -20.90
C GLY A 88 -22.73 8.54 -21.08
N PRO A 89 -22.29 9.18 -22.19
CA PRO A 89 -20.87 9.41 -22.45
C PRO A 89 -20.21 10.21 -21.32
N ASN A 90 -19.14 9.67 -20.75
CA ASN A 90 -18.39 10.26 -19.64
C ASN A 90 -16.88 10.20 -19.90
N LEU A 91 -16.13 10.85 -19.02
CA LEU A 91 -14.67 10.75 -19.03
C LEU A 91 -14.27 9.32 -18.65
N ALA A 92 -13.29 8.79 -19.38
CA ALA A 92 -12.66 7.52 -19.09
C ALA A 92 -11.15 7.68 -19.21
N GLY A 93 -10.43 7.27 -18.17
CA GLY A 93 -9.00 7.42 -18.03
C GLY A 93 -8.37 6.13 -17.54
N LEU A 94 -7.18 5.81 -18.03
CA LEU A 94 -6.33 4.76 -17.48
C LEU A 94 -4.98 5.38 -17.20
N PHE A 95 -4.51 5.19 -15.97
CA PHE A 95 -3.15 5.48 -15.57
C PHE A 95 -2.50 4.19 -15.06
N PHE A 96 -1.31 3.89 -15.56
CA PHE A 96 -0.46 2.83 -15.06
C PHE A 96 0.98 3.31 -15.10
N GLU A 97 1.71 3.14 -14.01
CA GLU A 97 3.16 3.33 -14.01
C GLU A 97 3.80 2.24 -13.16
N ALA A 98 4.81 1.59 -13.72
CA ALA A 98 5.63 0.59 -13.06
C ALA A 98 7.09 1.03 -13.02
N LYS A 99 7.75 0.80 -11.88
CA LYS A 99 9.18 1.02 -11.68
C LYS A 99 9.79 -0.24 -11.08
N LEU A 100 10.84 -0.72 -11.74
CA LEU A 100 11.66 -1.84 -11.29
C LEU A 100 13.08 -1.35 -11.04
N MET A 101 13.67 -1.79 -9.94
CA MET A 101 15.11 -1.72 -9.69
C MET A 101 15.66 -3.14 -9.79
N LEU A 102 16.65 -3.35 -10.66
CA LEU A 102 17.31 -4.64 -10.84
C LEU A 102 18.43 -4.83 -9.80
N GLU A 103 18.93 -6.05 -9.65
CA GLU A 103 20.01 -6.35 -8.68
C GLU A 103 21.32 -5.59 -8.95
N ASP A 104 21.59 -5.20 -10.20
CA ASP A 104 22.74 -4.37 -10.57
C ASP A 104 22.52 -2.86 -10.30
N GLY A 105 21.34 -2.47 -9.81
CA GLY A 105 20.96 -1.09 -9.53
C GLY A 105 20.38 -0.32 -10.70
N SER A 106 20.32 -0.90 -11.90
CA SER A 106 19.64 -0.30 -13.05
C SER A 106 18.13 -0.25 -12.85
N ASN A 107 17.45 0.68 -13.53
CA ASN A 107 16.01 0.89 -13.39
C ASN A 107 15.27 0.67 -14.71
N ILE A 108 14.12 0.00 -14.65
CA ILE A 108 13.18 -0.12 -15.76
C ILE A 108 11.89 0.60 -15.39
N THR A 109 11.42 1.49 -16.26
CA THR A 109 10.13 2.19 -16.09
C THR A 109 9.21 1.83 -17.24
N LEU A 110 7.94 1.53 -16.92
CA LEU A 110 6.89 1.30 -17.90
C LEU A 110 5.67 2.13 -17.50
N ALA A 111 5.28 3.07 -18.34
CA ALA A 111 4.09 3.90 -18.13
C ALA A 111 3.04 3.62 -19.21
N SER A 112 1.77 3.84 -18.89
CA SER A 112 0.68 3.90 -19.86
C SER A 112 0.96 5.02 -20.86
N GLY A 113 1.01 4.67 -22.15
CA GLY A 113 1.43 5.61 -23.20
C GLY A 113 1.22 5.06 -24.62
N ALA A 114 1.91 5.65 -25.58
CA ALA A 114 1.75 5.33 -27.01
C ALA A 114 2.20 3.89 -27.39
N ASP A 115 3.08 3.28 -26.59
CA ASP A 115 3.59 1.92 -26.81
C ASP A 115 2.59 0.82 -26.41
N TRP A 116 1.46 1.21 -25.83
CA TRP A 116 0.39 0.30 -25.49
C TRP A 116 -0.56 0.12 -26.67
N THR A 117 -1.24 -1.02 -26.66
CA THR A 117 -2.31 -1.35 -27.60
C THR A 117 -3.62 -1.56 -26.85
N TYR A 118 -4.74 -1.42 -27.55
CA TYR A 118 -6.05 -1.69 -26.99
C TYR A 118 -6.90 -2.56 -27.93
N SER A 119 -7.89 -3.24 -27.37
CA SER A 119 -8.93 -3.94 -28.11
C SER A 119 -10.29 -3.69 -27.48
N ASP A 120 -11.27 -3.42 -28.33
CA ASP A 120 -12.70 -3.28 -28.03
C ASP A 120 -13.46 -4.61 -28.19
N GLU A 121 -12.78 -5.66 -28.68
CA GLU A 121 -13.37 -6.99 -28.86
C GLU A 121 -13.35 -7.81 -27.56
N VAL A 122 -13.86 -7.22 -26.49
CA VAL A 122 -14.10 -7.95 -25.24
C VAL A 122 -15.43 -8.66 -25.39
N GLN A 123 -15.39 -9.88 -25.94
CA GLN A 123 -16.58 -10.73 -26.05
C GLN A 123 -17.39 -10.69 -24.75
N ALA A 124 -18.64 -10.28 -24.88
CA ALA A 124 -19.63 -9.93 -23.86
C ALA A 124 -19.94 -11.03 -22.83
N LYS A 125 -18.95 -11.51 -22.06
CA LYS A 125 -19.16 -12.49 -20.99
C LYS A 125 -18.48 -12.04 -19.70
N LYS A 126 -19.31 -11.84 -18.68
CA LYS A 126 -19.03 -11.47 -17.28
C LYS A 126 -17.95 -12.30 -16.53
N LYS A 127 -17.24 -13.21 -17.18
CA LYS A 127 -16.11 -13.98 -16.63
C LYS A 127 -15.11 -14.26 -17.74
N LEU A 128 -14.13 -13.38 -17.93
CA LEU A 128 -13.04 -13.63 -18.87
C LEU A 128 -12.14 -14.75 -18.32
N ARG A 129 -12.26 -15.97 -18.88
CA ARG A 129 -11.26 -17.03 -18.69
C ARG A 129 -10.07 -16.75 -19.60
N THR A 130 -9.04 -16.14 -19.01
CA THR A 130 -7.58 -16.38 -19.09
C THR A 130 -6.88 -16.81 -20.40
N GLY A 131 -7.54 -16.98 -21.55
CA GLY A 131 -6.93 -17.62 -22.72
C GLY A 131 -7.39 -17.16 -24.09
N LYS A 132 -8.29 -16.18 -24.19
CA LYS A 132 -8.86 -15.74 -25.48
C LYS A 132 -8.96 -14.22 -25.64
N LEU A 133 -8.05 -13.44 -25.05
CA LEU A 133 -7.84 -12.05 -25.46
C LEU A 133 -7.16 -12.06 -26.83
N ARG A 134 -7.97 -12.21 -27.88
CA ARG A 134 -7.58 -12.16 -29.28
C ARG A 134 -7.99 -10.80 -29.81
N GLY A 135 -7.04 -10.14 -30.50
CA GLY A 135 -7.29 -8.85 -31.14
C GLY A 135 -8.26 -8.97 -32.32
N PRO A 136 -8.55 -7.82 -32.97
CA PRO A 136 -7.51 -6.90 -33.41
C PRO A 136 -7.03 -5.94 -32.32
N TRP A 137 -5.72 -5.68 -32.33
CA TRP A 137 -5.05 -4.72 -31.45
C TRP A 137 -4.88 -3.40 -32.19
N LYS A 138 -5.40 -2.33 -31.61
CA LYS A 138 -5.34 -0.96 -32.11
C LYS A 138 -4.31 -0.17 -31.30
N LYS A 139 -3.67 0.83 -31.92
CA LYS A 139 -2.72 1.72 -31.22
C LYS A 139 -3.47 2.67 -30.30
N ILE A 140 -2.93 2.95 -29.11
CA ILE A 140 -3.51 3.96 -28.22
C ILE A 140 -3.28 5.37 -28.76
N VAL A 141 -4.29 6.22 -28.59
CA VAL A 141 -4.18 7.68 -28.74
C VAL A 141 -4.24 8.31 -27.35
N SER A 142 -3.23 9.12 -27.00
CA SER A 142 -3.25 9.87 -25.75
C SER A 142 -4.33 10.94 -25.79
N ALA A 143 -5.25 10.89 -24.84
CA ALA A 143 -6.39 11.81 -24.74
C ALA A 143 -6.06 13.11 -23.98
N GLY A 144 -4.79 13.33 -23.65
CA GLY A 144 -4.40 14.34 -22.67
C GLY A 144 -4.84 13.97 -21.25
N ARG A 145 -4.67 14.92 -20.32
CA ARG A 145 -4.95 14.72 -18.90
C ARG A 145 -5.94 15.78 -18.38
N PRO A 146 -7.23 15.45 -18.24
CA PRO A 146 -8.21 16.31 -17.58
C PRO A 146 -7.78 16.66 -16.14
N SER A 147 -8.06 17.90 -15.70
CA SER A 147 -7.70 18.38 -14.36
C SER A 147 -8.39 17.62 -13.22
N VAL A 148 -9.55 17.00 -13.49
CA VAL A 148 -10.29 16.16 -12.53
C VAL A 148 -9.43 15.04 -11.94
N TYR A 149 -8.44 14.54 -12.69
CA TYR A 149 -7.55 13.48 -12.23
C TYR A 149 -6.36 13.97 -11.40
N GLN A 150 -6.23 15.27 -11.11
CA GLN A 150 -5.15 15.80 -10.26
C GLN A 150 -5.26 15.34 -8.80
N ALA A 151 -6.49 15.06 -8.33
CA ALA A 151 -6.75 14.65 -6.94
C ALA A 151 -6.10 13.31 -6.54
N VAL A 152 -5.64 12.51 -7.52
CA VAL A 152 -4.98 11.22 -7.25
C VAL A 152 -3.46 11.28 -7.38
N ASP A 153 -2.88 12.43 -7.75
CA ASP A 153 -1.44 12.57 -8.04
C ASP A 153 -0.56 12.21 -6.86
N GLU A 154 -0.91 12.74 -5.68
CA GLU A 154 -0.15 12.49 -4.46
C GLU A 154 -0.18 11.02 -4.09
N LYS A 155 -1.37 10.39 -4.14
CA LYS A 155 -1.53 8.95 -3.86
C LYS A 155 -0.71 8.09 -4.83
N LEU A 156 -0.71 8.44 -6.13
CA LEU A 156 0.09 7.74 -7.16
C LEU A 156 1.59 7.89 -6.91
N ARG A 157 2.06 9.11 -6.59
CA ARG A 157 3.48 9.39 -6.30
C ARG A 157 3.94 8.66 -5.04
N THR A 158 3.15 8.71 -3.97
CA THR A 158 3.45 8.04 -2.70
C THR A 158 3.46 6.52 -2.88
N GLY A 159 2.52 5.95 -3.65
CA GLY A 159 2.51 4.52 -3.98
C GLY A 159 3.77 4.06 -4.71
N LEU A 160 4.23 4.82 -5.72
CA LEU A 160 5.48 4.54 -6.43
C LEU A 160 6.71 4.66 -5.51
N ALA A 161 6.73 5.65 -4.60
CA ALA A 161 7.82 5.84 -3.66
C ALA A 161 7.92 4.68 -2.65
N ARG A 162 6.80 4.28 -2.03
CA ARG A 162 6.74 3.15 -1.08
C ARG A 162 7.24 1.84 -1.70
N GLY A 163 6.79 1.55 -2.91
CA GLY A 163 7.19 0.32 -3.60
C GLY A 163 8.65 0.26 -4.03
N LYS A 164 9.29 1.41 -4.26
CA LYS A 164 10.75 1.49 -4.50
C LYS A 164 11.55 1.05 -3.27
N MET A 165 11.02 1.28 -2.06
CA MET A 165 11.64 0.91 -0.78
C MET A 165 11.42 -0.56 -0.40
N GLY A 166 10.65 -1.33 -1.18
CA GLY A 166 10.36 -2.75 -0.90
C GLY A 166 9.26 -2.98 0.14
N ASP A 167 8.59 -1.91 0.57
CA ASP A 167 7.70 -1.86 1.74
C ASP A 167 6.29 -2.44 1.51
N LEU A 168 6.06 -3.06 0.34
CA LEU A 168 4.72 -3.53 -0.06
C LEU A 168 4.40 -4.95 0.41
N LEU A 169 5.40 -5.70 0.87
CA LEU A 169 5.20 -7.03 1.41
C LEU A 169 5.54 -7.01 2.90
N MET A 170 4.53 -7.17 3.74
CA MET A 170 4.74 -7.41 5.16
C MET A 170 5.55 -8.70 5.31
N VAL A 171 6.83 -8.56 5.68
CA VAL A 171 7.65 -9.71 6.06
C VAL A 171 7.35 -10.01 7.52
N ARG A 172 7.06 -11.28 7.83
CA ARG A 172 6.85 -11.68 9.22
C ARG A 172 8.13 -11.41 10.01
N ALA A 173 8.01 -10.66 11.10
CA ALA A 173 9.06 -10.42 12.08
C ALA A 173 9.87 -11.69 12.45
N GLY A 174 9.20 -12.84 12.57
CA GLY A 174 9.86 -14.12 12.86
C GLY A 174 10.85 -14.62 11.79
N LEU A 175 10.76 -14.14 10.55
CA LEU A 175 11.60 -14.57 9.42
C LEU A 175 12.83 -13.67 9.18
N VAL A 176 12.92 -12.54 9.88
CA VAL A 176 14.08 -11.64 9.79
C VAL A 176 15.02 -11.86 10.98
N LYS A 177 16.30 -11.49 10.80
CA LYS A 177 17.28 -11.46 11.91
C LYS A 177 16.76 -10.55 13.01
N SER A 178 16.94 -10.94 14.27
CA SER A 178 16.51 -10.12 15.40
C SER A 178 17.33 -8.84 15.47
N ASP A 179 16.65 -7.70 15.47
CA ASP A 179 17.28 -6.41 15.71
C ASP A 179 17.32 -6.09 17.21
N PHE A 180 17.70 -4.86 17.58
CA PHE A 180 17.75 -4.42 18.97
C PHE A 180 16.35 -4.29 19.59
N LEU A 181 15.40 -3.64 18.91
CA LEU A 181 14.04 -3.46 19.42
C LEU A 181 13.35 -4.81 19.69
N MET A 182 13.50 -5.77 18.77
CA MET A 182 12.96 -7.12 18.95
C MET A 182 13.54 -7.81 20.19
N ARG A 183 14.83 -7.61 20.47
CA ARG A 183 15.48 -8.14 21.67
C ARG A 183 14.97 -7.47 22.94
N SER A 184 14.79 -6.15 22.92
CA SER A 184 14.18 -5.40 24.03
C SER A 184 12.74 -5.81 24.31
N LEU A 185 12.02 -6.24 23.28
CA LEU A 185 10.68 -6.87 23.39
C LEU A 185 10.73 -8.36 23.77
N GLY A 186 11.90 -8.90 24.10
CA GLY A 186 12.07 -10.25 24.63
C GLY A 186 12.28 -11.35 23.58
N ARG A 187 12.58 -11.01 22.31
CA ARG A 187 12.95 -12.01 21.29
C ARG A 187 14.42 -12.43 21.46
N PRO A 188 14.72 -13.69 21.82
CA PRO A 188 16.09 -14.17 21.89
C PRO A 188 16.72 -14.29 20.49
N ASN A 189 18.05 -14.30 20.43
CA ASN A 189 18.74 -14.60 19.17
C ASN A 189 18.51 -16.06 18.76
N ARG A 190 18.48 -16.33 17.45
CA ARG A 190 18.12 -17.65 16.90
C ARG A 190 19.12 -18.77 17.25
N ASP A 191 20.33 -18.40 17.62
CA ASP A 191 21.42 -19.27 18.06
C ASP A 191 21.41 -19.55 19.57
N GLN A 192 20.52 -18.88 20.32
CA GLN A 192 20.38 -19.08 21.77
C GLN A 192 19.16 -19.96 22.08
N ILE A 193 19.39 -21.04 22.81
CA ILE A 193 18.32 -21.88 23.37
C ILE A 193 17.99 -21.34 24.75
N VAL A 194 16.77 -20.88 24.94
CA VAL A 194 16.26 -20.44 26.25
C VAL A 194 15.20 -21.42 26.74
N THR A 195 15.35 -21.90 27.98
CA THR A 195 14.43 -22.85 28.64
C THR A 195 13.44 -22.17 29.58
N SER A 196 13.65 -20.89 29.87
CA SER A 196 12.78 -20.05 30.67
C SER A 196 12.63 -18.68 30.02
N ARG A 197 11.55 -18.00 30.39
CA ARG A 197 11.27 -16.63 29.96
C ARG A 197 11.28 -15.75 31.22
N PRO A 198 12.26 -14.86 31.39
CA PRO A 198 12.26 -13.91 32.50
C PRO A 198 10.98 -13.05 32.46
N ALA A 199 10.35 -12.87 33.62
CA ALA A 199 9.18 -12.01 33.75
C ALA A 199 9.55 -10.52 33.66
N ASP A 200 10.75 -10.18 34.12
CA ASP A 200 11.21 -8.79 34.23
C ASP A 200 12.05 -8.35 33.04
N LEU A 201 12.01 -7.05 32.75
CA LEU A 201 12.94 -6.38 31.84
C LEU A 201 14.31 -6.22 32.50
N THR A 202 15.38 -6.42 31.73
CA THR A 202 16.70 -5.95 32.16
C THR A 202 16.77 -4.43 32.11
N THR A 203 17.66 -3.81 32.89
CA THR A 203 17.86 -2.36 32.88
C THR A 203 18.18 -1.83 31.48
N LEU A 204 18.97 -2.57 30.69
CA LEU A 204 19.32 -2.16 29.33
C LEU A 204 18.10 -2.16 28.40
N GLU A 205 17.26 -3.19 28.48
CA GLU A 205 16.04 -3.27 27.68
C GLU A 205 15.02 -2.19 28.10
N ALA A 206 14.92 -1.89 29.40
CA ALA A 206 14.07 -0.81 29.89
C ALA A 206 14.52 0.58 29.38
N ILE A 207 15.84 0.84 29.38
CA ILE A 207 16.40 2.08 28.82
C ILE A 207 16.15 2.17 27.32
N ASP A 208 16.30 1.06 26.59
CA ASP A 208 16.08 1.00 25.14
C ASP A 208 14.60 1.20 24.79
N LEU A 209 13.65 0.61 25.54
CA LEU A 209 12.22 0.86 25.32
C LEU A 209 11.83 2.30 25.68
N SER A 210 12.46 2.91 26.68
CA SER A 210 12.16 4.30 27.04
C SER A 210 12.71 5.32 26.03
N ASN A 211 13.90 5.08 25.48
CA ASN A 211 14.66 6.11 24.74
C ASN A 211 15.06 5.68 23.32
N GLY A 212 14.66 4.49 22.87
CA GLY A 212 15.07 3.92 21.59
C GLY A 212 14.45 4.65 20.40
N GLU A 213 15.31 5.13 19.50
CA GLU A 213 14.89 5.88 18.30
C GLU A 213 13.99 5.07 17.38
N THR A 214 14.18 3.74 17.29
CA THR A 214 13.36 2.87 16.47
C THR A 214 11.92 2.80 16.97
N LEU A 215 11.72 2.70 18.29
CA LEU A 215 10.38 2.69 18.86
C LEU A 215 9.73 4.07 18.76
N SER A 216 10.47 5.13 19.08
CA SER A 216 9.97 6.51 18.95
C SER A 216 9.51 6.81 17.51
N ARG A 217 10.31 6.48 16.48
CA ARG A 217 9.90 6.67 15.08
C ARG A 217 8.67 5.85 14.70
N ALA A 218 8.53 4.63 15.23
CA ALA A 218 7.37 3.80 14.98
C ALA A 218 6.10 4.37 15.64
N LEU A 219 6.20 4.88 16.87
CA LEU A 219 5.11 5.56 17.57
C LEU A 219 4.70 6.83 16.85
N HIS A 220 5.66 7.67 16.45
CA HIS A 220 5.41 8.89 15.69
C HIS A 220 4.68 8.61 14.36
N SER A 221 5.16 7.63 13.57
CA SER A 221 4.50 7.26 12.32
C SER A 221 3.12 6.65 12.53
N GLY A 222 2.92 5.90 13.61
CA GLY A 222 1.61 5.41 14.02
C GLY A 222 0.67 6.53 14.42
N ALA A 223 1.16 7.51 15.17
CA ALA A 223 0.39 8.66 15.65
C ALA A 223 -0.14 9.49 14.48
N GLN A 224 0.68 9.77 13.47
CA GLN A 224 0.24 10.44 12.23
C GLN A 224 -0.92 9.69 11.57
N GLN A 225 -0.81 8.37 11.44
CA GLN A 225 -1.86 7.55 10.82
C GLN A 225 -3.16 7.58 11.63
N TYR A 226 -3.06 7.56 12.96
CA TYR A 226 -4.21 7.57 13.86
C TYR A 226 -4.85 8.96 14.00
N ALA A 227 -4.06 10.03 13.95
CA ALA A 227 -4.51 11.41 14.01
C ALA A 227 -5.28 11.81 12.74
N ASP A 228 -4.85 11.34 11.57
CA ASP A 228 -5.50 11.55 10.26
C ASP A 228 -6.79 10.71 10.08
N MET A 229 -7.08 9.76 10.97
CA MET A 229 -8.34 8.99 10.87
C MET A 229 -9.55 9.86 11.22
N GLU A 230 -10.51 9.94 10.29
CA GLU A 230 -11.84 10.52 10.52
C GLU A 230 -12.71 9.62 11.42
N VAL A 231 -12.33 9.46 12.69
CA VAL A 231 -13.07 8.70 13.71
C VAL A 231 -13.21 9.52 14.99
N SER A 232 -14.26 9.25 15.76
CA SER A 232 -14.42 9.88 17.08
C SER A 232 -13.28 9.50 18.02
N ASP A 233 -12.89 10.41 18.94
CA ASP A 233 -11.84 10.16 19.93
C ASP A 233 -12.09 8.89 20.75
N ARG A 234 -13.36 8.59 21.06
CA ARG A 234 -13.73 7.35 21.74
C ARG A 234 -13.36 6.11 20.93
N GLU A 235 -13.76 6.09 19.66
CA GLU A 235 -13.45 4.99 18.74
C GLU A 235 -11.94 4.84 18.53
N LEU A 236 -11.21 5.96 18.44
CA LEU A 236 -9.76 5.97 18.35
C LEU A 236 -9.11 5.26 19.55
N VAL A 237 -9.49 5.65 20.77
CA VAL A 237 -8.96 5.01 22.00
C VAL A 237 -9.31 3.52 22.03
N HIS A 238 -10.54 3.15 21.69
CA HIS A 238 -10.94 1.74 21.61
C HIS A 238 -10.06 0.94 20.63
N ARG A 239 -9.76 1.49 19.45
CA ARG A 239 -8.89 0.83 18.47
C ARG A 239 -7.48 0.66 18.98
N ILE A 240 -6.91 1.67 19.63
CA ILE A 240 -5.57 1.60 20.20
C ILE A 240 -5.48 0.50 21.25
N PHE A 241 -6.43 0.44 22.18
CA PHE A 241 -6.46 -0.59 23.24
C PHE A 241 -6.67 -2.00 22.67
N ILE A 242 -7.56 -2.17 21.68
CA ILE A 242 -7.74 -3.47 21.03
C ILE A 242 -6.48 -3.88 20.27
N ALA A 243 -5.83 -2.95 19.56
CA ALA A 243 -4.63 -3.23 18.80
C ALA A 243 -3.42 -3.57 19.70
N ALA A 244 -3.26 -2.86 20.82
CA ALA A 244 -2.12 -3.03 21.72
C ALA A 244 -2.35 -4.15 22.76
N LEU A 245 -3.52 -4.17 23.41
CA LEU A 245 -3.80 -5.02 24.57
C LEU A 245 -4.83 -6.12 24.29
N THR A 246 -5.41 -6.17 23.09
CA THR A 246 -6.45 -7.16 22.70
C THR A 246 -7.71 -7.14 23.57
N ARG A 247 -7.94 -6.05 24.31
CA ARG A 247 -9.12 -5.81 25.15
C ARG A 247 -9.62 -4.37 24.99
N PRO A 248 -10.90 -4.08 25.25
CA PRO A 248 -11.35 -2.70 25.33
C PRO A 248 -10.74 -1.97 26.54
N PRO A 249 -10.68 -0.62 26.50
CA PRO A 249 -10.31 0.17 27.66
C PRO A 249 -11.36 0.01 28.76
N THR A 250 -10.93 0.08 30.01
CA THR A 250 -11.81 0.25 31.18
C THR A 250 -12.43 1.64 31.18
N SER A 251 -13.42 1.88 32.06
CA SER A 251 -14.04 3.20 32.20
C SER A 251 -13.03 4.28 32.55
N ASP A 252 -12.08 3.95 33.42
CA ASP A 252 -11.12 4.89 33.98
C ASP A 252 -10.04 5.21 32.95
N GLU A 253 -9.47 4.18 32.29
CA GLU A 253 -8.53 4.34 31.17
C GLU A 253 -9.13 5.19 30.05
N LEU A 254 -10.38 4.88 29.65
CA LEU A 254 -11.06 5.64 28.61
C LEU A 254 -11.24 7.11 29.02
N SER A 255 -11.60 7.37 30.28
CA SER A 255 -11.77 8.74 30.78
C SER A 255 -10.47 9.55 30.71
N VAL A 256 -9.34 8.97 31.12
CA VAL A 256 -8.03 9.63 31.10
C VAL A 256 -7.60 9.95 29.66
N CYS A 257 -7.74 8.98 28.74
CA CYS A 257 -7.41 9.17 27.34
C CYS A 257 -8.24 10.27 26.68
N LEU A 258 -9.56 10.31 26.95
CA LEU A 258 -10.45 11.33 26.40
C LEU A 258 -10.15 12.72 26.95
N VAL A 259 -9.75 12.83 28.22
CA VAL A 259 -9.30 14.11 28.80
C VAL A 259 -8.04 14.61 28.10
N ALA A 260 -7.05 13.73 27.87
CA ALA A 260 -5.82 14.10 27.16
C ALA A 260 -6.10 14.60 25.74
N LEU A 261 -6.90 13.86 24.96
CA LEU A 261 -7.27 14.24 23.59
C LEU A 261 -8.06 15.56 23.56
N ARG A 262 -8.95 15.80 24.53
CA ARG A 262 -9.72 17.04 24.61
C ARG A 262 -8.85 18.25 24.92
N LEU A 263 -7.83 18.11 25.76
CA LEU A 263 -6.88 19.19 26.05
C LEU A 263 -6.03 19.57 24.84
N ALA A 264 -5.87 18.63 23.88
CA ALA A 264 -5.15 18.84 22.63
C ALA A 264 -5.95 19.63 21.59
N ASN A 265 -7.27 19.66 21.69
CA ASN A 265 -8.15 20.43 20.79
C ASN A 265 -8.04 21.93 21.10
N VAL A 266 -6.92 22.52 20.69
CA VAL A 266 -6.72 23.97 20.65
C VAL A 266 -7.15 24.43 19.26
N GLU A 267 -8.14 25.31 19.18
CA GLU A 267 -8.58 25.91 17.92
C GLU A 267 -7.45 26.79 17.34
N GLY A 268 -6.87 26.43 16.19
CA GLY A 268 -5.77 27.17 15.56
C GLY A 268 -5.12 26.46 14.35
N GLU A 269 -4.14 27.11 13.71
CA GLU A 269 -3.43 26.59 12.53
C GLU A 269 -2.60 25.32 12.80
N ASP A 270 -2.30 25.02 14.07
CA ASP A 270 -1.47 23.88 14.50
C ASP A 270 -2.28 22.69 15.08
N GLU A 271 -3.61 22.66 14.88
CA GLU A 271 -4.51 21.66 15.48
C GLU A 271 -4.10 20.21 15.15
N LEU A 272 -3.75 19.93 13.89
CA LEU A 272 -3.35 18.59 13.47
C LEU A 272 -2.02 18.16 14.11
N ALA A 273 -1.03 19.06 14.15
CA ALA A 273 0.26 18.78 14.78
C ALA A 273 0.13 18.56 16.30
N ALA A 274 -0.73 19.34 16.96
CA ALA A 274 -1.05 19.15 18.38
C ALA A 274 -1.74 17.80 18.63
N ARG A 275 -2.67 17.41 17.75
CA ARG A 275 -3.36 16.11 17.82
C ARG A 275 -2.39 14.95 17.62
N GLU A 276 -1.48 15.04 16.66
CA GLU A 276 -0.44 14.03 16.41
C GLU A 276 0.41 13.78 17.67
N LEU A 277 0.89 14.84 18.31
CA LEU A 277 1.71 14.74 19.54
C LEU A 277 0.96 14.03 20.67
N VAL A 278 -0.30 14.39 20.91
CA VAL A 278 -1.08 13.76 22.00
C VAL A 278 -1.43 12.31 21.69
N VAL A 279 -1.66 11.97 20.43
CA VAL A 279 -1.83 10.56 20.02
C VAL A 279 -0.52 9.79 20.20
N GLU A 280 0.64 10.39 19.90
CA GLU A 280 1.95 9.78 20.12
C GLU A 280 2.19 9.48 21.61
N ASP A 281 1.92 10.45 22.49
CA ASP A 281 2.02 10.29 23.95
C ASP A 281 1.07 9.19 24.46
N LEU A 282 -0.15 9.12 23.92
CA LEU A 282 -1.12 8.08 24.28
C LEU A 282 -0.66 6.70 23.83
N LEU A 283 -0.13 6.57 22.61
CA LEU A 283 0.47 5.31 22.15
C LEU A 283 1.63 4.91 23.05
N TRP A 284 2.53 5.85 23.38
CA TRP A 284 3.64 5.59 24.30
C TRP A 284 3.14 5.09 25.66
N ALA A 285 2.15 5.78 26.27
CA ALA A 285 1.61 5.42 27.57
C ALA A 285 1.01 4.01 27.59
N VAL A 286 0.24 3.65 26.55
CA VAL A 286 -0.36 2.30 26.42
C VAL A 286 0.73 1.23 26.21
N PHE A 287 1.76 1.52 25.40
CA PHE A 287 2.85 0.58 25.14
C PHE A 287 3.77 0.38 26.35
N MET A 288 3.88 1.39 27.22
CA MET A 288 4.63 1.29 28.47
C MET A 288 3.83 0.63 29.60
N MET A 289 2.56 0.28 29.37
CA MET A 289 1.79 -0.45 30.36
C MET A 289 2.41 -1.82 30.62
N PRO A 290 2.42 -2.27 31.89
CA PRO A 290 2.91 -3.59 32.23
C PRO A 290 2.17 -4.69 31.45
N GLU A 291 0.89 -4.52 31.14
CA GLU A 291 0.10 -5.44 30.34
C GLU A 291 0.65 -5.59 28.91
N PHE A 292 1.14 -4.52 28.28
CA PHE A 292 1.74 -4.62 26.95
C PHE A 292 3.11 -5.28 27.03
N ILE A 293 3.92 -4.85 28.01
CA ILE A 293 5.30 -5.31 28.16
C ILE A 293 5.38 -6.76 28.67
N MET A 294 4.41 -7.20 29.49
CA MET A 294 4.37 -8.54 30.10
C MET A 294 3.55 -9.56 29.31
N VAL A 295 2.77 -9.16 28.30
CA VAL A 295 2.23 -10.12 27.31
C VAL A 295 3.41 -10.59 26.45
N ARG A 296 4.17 -11.55 26.98
CA ARG A 296 5.39 -12.12 26.41
C ARG A 296 5.25 -13.61 26.16
#